data_AF-A0AAD5UB14-F1
#
_entry.id   AF-A0AAD5UB14-F1
#
_cell.length_a   1.000
_cell.length_b   1.000
_cell.length_c   1.000
_cell.angle_alpha   90.00
_cell.angle_beta   90.00
_cell.angle_gamma   90.00
#
_symmetry.space_group_name_H-M   'P 1'
#
loop_
_entity.id
_entity.type
_entity.pdbx_description
1 polymer ?
#
loop_
_entity_poly.entity_id
_entity_poly.type
_entity_poly.pdbx_seq_one_letter_code
_entity_poly.pdbx_strand_id
1 'polypeptide(L)'
;MNQQRDKGTRDTYFSLPIRKDSVRINQQLDPFQKHKLLMKYYKAPKLDKQKSLSEVQILKKNHQFLRDEEAETWEERLAEKYYNKLFKEYCLGDFSRYKTGAIGLRWRTEKECISGKGQFICGNLKCENDELKSWEVNFAYMEKGEKKNALVKIRLCPECSDCLNYKKLKDAKKLDRMEQKDLERKRKIETKDEERKKLKEDEEEDGVSDGNIWSAPIKEPEQVKSTEEEMDDYLKELFM
;
A
#
# COMPACT_ATOMS: atom_id res chain seq x y z
N MET A 1 -56.94 -12.81 -67.23
CA MET A 1 -56.07 -11.62 -67.23
C MET A 1 -55.02 -11.82 -66.15
N ASN A 2 -53.76 -11.89 -66.58
CA ASN A 2 -52.48 -11.82 -65.86
C ASN A 2 -52.14 -12.79 -64.70
N GLN A 3 -51.19 -13.67 -65.05
CA GLN A 3 -50.14 -14.25 -64.22
C GLN A 3 -49.32 -13.15 -63.52
N GLN A 4 -48.81 -13.43 -62.32
CA GLN A 4 -47.36 -13.32 -62.06
C GLN A 4 -46.96 -14.06 -60.78
N ARG A 5 -45.88 -14.82 -60.93
CA ARG A 5 -45.10 -15.50 -59.89
C ARG A 5 -44.09 -14.49 -59.35
N ASP A 6 -43.73 -14.60 -58.07
CA ASP A 6 -42.42 -14.17 -57.60
C ASP A 6 -41.79 -15.21 -56.67
N LYS A 7 -40.64 -15.71 -57.11
CA LYS A 7 -39.64 -16.45 -56.33
C LYS A 7 -38.56 -15.44 -55.95
N GLY A 8 -38.04 -15.47 -54.73
CA GLY A 8 -36.95 -14.55 -54.37
C GLY A 8 -36.30 -14.76 -53.01
N THR A 9 -35.54 -15.85 -52.89
CA THR A 9 -34.52 -16.14 -51.87
C THR A 9 -33.61 -14.96 -51.52
N ARG A 10 -33.31 -14.78 -50.23
CA ARG A 10 -32.06 -14.16 -49.76
C ARG A 10 -31.54 -14.90 -48.52
N ASP A 11 -31.04 -16.11 -48.75
CA ASP A 11 -30.11 -16.74 -47.82
C ASP A 11 -28.79 -15.97 -47.86
N THR A 12 -28.43 -15.38 -46.73
CA THR A 12 -27.15 -14.71 -46.51
C THR A 12 -26.04 -15.77 -46.50
N TYR A 13 -25.42 -15.99 -47.66
CA TYR A 13 -24.18 -16.76 -47.74
C TYR A 13 -23.06 -15.99 -47.04
N PHE A 14 -22.62 -16.56 -45.93
CA PHE A 14 -21.42 -16.23 -45.18
C PHE A 14 -20.22 -16.18 -46.15
N SER A 15 -19.75 -14.99 -46.51
CA SER A 15 -18.56 -14.80 -47.33
C SER A 15 -17.31 -14.98 -46.47
N LEU A 16 -16.57 -16.06 -46.73
CA LEU A 16 -15.24 -16.28 -46.15
C LEU A 16 -14.27 -15.18 -46.63
N PRO A 17 -13.27 -14.79 -45.81
CA PRO A 17 -12.28 -13.78 -46.19
C PRO A 17 -11.33 -14.38 -47.24
N ILE A 18 -11.65 -14.17 -48.51
CA ILE A 18 -10.90 -14.63 -49.68
C ILE A 18 -9.99 -13.47 -50.12
N ARG A 19 -8.66 -13.64 -50.09
CA ARG A 19 -7.69 -12.67 -50.66
C ARG A 19 -8.07 -12.41 -52.13
N LYS A 20 -8.06 -11.15 -52.58
CA LYS A 20 -8.63 -10.70 -53.87
C LYS A 20 -8.18 -11.52 -55.10
N ASP A 21 -6.96 -12.07 -55.09
CA ASP A 21 -6.41 -12.89 -56.18
C ASP A 21 -7.02 -14.30 -56.29
N SER A 22 -7.66 -14.80 -55.23
CA SER A 22 -8.25 -16.14 -55.17
C SER A 22 -9.73 -16.20 -55.60
N VAL A 23 -10.35 -15.06 -55.90
CA VAL A 23 -11.74 -14.98 -56.39
C VAL A 23 -11.86 -15.46 -57.83
N ARG A 24 -10.87 -15.17 -58.69
CA ARG A 24 -10.90 -15.54 -60.12
C ARG A 24 -10.73 -17.04 -60.36
N ILE A 25 -9.89 -17.71 -59.57
CA ILE A 25 -9.62 -19.15 -59.68
C ILE A 25 -10.85 -19.97 -59.24
N ASN A 26 -11.64 -19.47 -58.29
CA ASN A 26 -12.80 -20.18 -57.77
C ASN A 26 -13.99 -20.20 -58.74
N GLN A 27 -14.12 -19.26 -59.68
CA GLN A 27 -15.24 -19.24 -60.62
C GLN A 27 -15.13 -20.30 -61.73
N GLN A 28 -13.91 -20.64 -62.16
CA GLN A 28 -13.65 -21.58 -63.28
C GLN A 28 -13.62 -23.06 -62.90
N LEU A 29 -13.76 -23.39 -61.61
CA LEU A 29 -13.73 -24.78 -61.15
C LEU A 29 -15.11 -25.45 -61.31
N ASP A 30 -15.07 -26.69 -61.77
CA ASP A 30 -16.23 -27.57 -61.86
C ASP A 30 -16.88 -27.76 -60.46
N PRO A 31 -18.22 -27.88 -60.34
CA PRO A 31 -18.88 -28.03 -59.04
C PRO A 31 -18.31 -29.18 -58.20
N PHE A 32 -17.86 -30.27 -58.83
CA PHE A 32 -17.21 -31.37 -58.13
C PHE A 32 -15.84 -30.98 -57.55
N GLN A 33 -15.05 -30.20 -58.29
CA GLN A 33 -13.75 -29.71 -57.83
C GLN A 33 -13.89 -28.71 -56.68
N LYS A 34 -14.90 -27.82 -56.76
CA LYS A 34 -15.27 -26.90 -55.67
C LYS A 34 -15.63 -27.68 -54.41
N HIS A 35 -16.51 -28.67 -54.53
CA HIS A 35 -16.90 -29.51 -53.41
C HIS A 35 -15.69 -30.28 -52.84
N LYS A 36 -14.80 -30.80 -53.68
CA LYS A 36 -13.57 -31.49 -53.24
C LYS A 36 -12.62 -30.57 -52.46
N LEU A 37 -12.45 -29.32 -52.89
CA LEU A 37 -11.67 -28.32 -52.16
C LEU A 37 -12.33 -27.94 -50.84
N LEU A 38 -13.65 -27.75 -50.83
CA LEU A 38 -14.43 -27.49 -49.62
C LEU A 38 -14.29 -28.65 -48.62
N MET A 39 -14.41 -29.89 -49.10
CA MET A 39 -14.23 -31.09 -48.30
C MET A 39 -12.80 -31.20 -47.76
N LYS A 40 -11.78 -30.81 -48.54
CA LYS A 40 -10.39 -30.72 -48.04
C LYS A 40 -10.24 -29.65 -46.96
N TYR A 41 -10.91 -28.50 -47.09
CA TYR A 41 -10.87 -27.43 -46.08
C TYR A 41 -11.52 -27.87 -44.76
N TYR A 42 -12.67 -28.54 -44.81
CA TYR A 42 -13.36 -29.03 -43.60
C TYR A 42 -12.73 -30.30 -43.02
N LYS A 43 -12.07 -31.12 -43.84
CA LYS A 43 -11.31 -32.31 -43.39
C LYS A 43 -9.86 -31.99 -43.02
N ALA A 44 -9.36 -30.80 -43.32
CA ALA A 44 -8.05 -30.39 -42.86
C ALA A 44 -8.07 -30.39 -41.33
N PRO A 45 -7.05 -30.96 -40.67
CA PRO A 45 -6.91 -30.78 -39.23
C PRO A 45 -6.94 -29.27 -39.01
N LYS A 46 -7.88 -28.80 -38.18
CA LYS A 46 -7.92 -27.40 -37.78
C LYS A 46 -6.51 -27.09 -37.28
N LEU A 47 -5.77 -26.24 -37.99
CA LEU A 47 -4.50 -25.68 -37.52
C LEU A 47 -4.66 -25.44 -36.04
N ASP A 48 -3.78 -26.04 -35.23
CA ASP A 48 -3.79 -25.92 -33.78
C ASP A 48 -4.21 -24.49 -33.47
N LYS A 49 -5.41 -24.32 -32.90
CA LYS A 49 -5.86 -23.00 -32.47
C LYS A 49 -4.71 -22.52 -31.60
N GLN A 50 -3.87 -21.62 -32.10
CA GLN A 50 -2.80 -21.00 -31.33
C GLN A 50 -3.45 -20.69 -30.01
N LYS A 51 -3.02 -21.34 -28.91
CA LYS A 51 -3.74 -21.37 -27.64
C LYS A 51 -4.16 -19.95 -27.31
N SER A 52 -5.38 -19.58 -27.68
CA SER A 52 -5.85 -18.22 -27.57
C SER A 52 -5.95 -18.03 -26.08
N LEU A 53 -5.12 -17.13 -25.54
CA LEU A 53 -5.09 -16.88 -24.11
C LEU A 53 -6.53 -16.64 -23.66
N SER A 54 -6.93 -17.33 -22.60
CA SER A 54 -8.25 -17.08 -22.02
C SER A 54 -8.34 -15.61 -21.61
N GLU A 55 -9.52 -14.99 -21.71
CA GLU A 55 -9.73 -13.60 -21.25
C GLU A 55 -9.20 -13.40 -19.82
N VAL A 56 -9.36 -14.39 -18.95
CA VAL A 56 -8.82 -14.35 -17.57
C VAL A 56 -7.29 -14.24 -17.56
N GLN A 57 -6.60 -14.92 -18.48
CA GLN A 57 -5.14 -14.82 -18.60
C GLN A 57 -4.71 -13.46 -19.14
N ILE A 58 -5.46 -12.91 -20.10
CA ILE A 58 -5.22 -11.57 -20.66
C ILE A 58 -5.39 -10.51 -19.57
N LEU A 59 -6.48 -10.60 -18.80
CA LEU A 59 -6.73 -9.74 -17.65
C LEU A 59 -5.62 -9.88 -16.61
N LYS A 60 -5.20 -11.09 -16.26
CA LYS A 60 -4.09 -11.29 -15.31
C LYS A 60 -2.78 -10.68 -15.78
N LYS A 61 -2.51 -10.64 -17.08
CA LYS A 61 -1.30 -10.01 -17.63
C LYS A 61 -1.38 -8.49 -17.61
N ASN A 62 -2.52 -7.94 -18.01
CA ASN A 62 -2.67 -6.51 -18.24
C ASN A 62 -3.41 -5.77 -17.12
N HIS A 63 -3.79 -6.45 -16.02
CA HIS A 63 -4.41 -5.77 -14.88
C HIS A 63 -3.44 -4.76 -14.28
N GLN A 64 -3.99 -3.59 -13.96
CA GLN A 64 -3.30 -2.55 -13.23
C GLN A 64 -4.18 -2.12 -12.06
N PHE A 65 -3.55 -1.78 -10.94
CA PHE A 65 -4.26 -1.35 -9.74
C PHE A 65 -4.91 0.03 -9.96
N LEU A 66 -4.18 0.94 -10.60
CA LEU A 66 -4.64 2.24 -11.11
C LEU A 66 -4.19 2.36 -12.58
N ARG A 67 -5.11 2.78 -13.45
CA ARG A 67 -4.81 3.10 -14.85
C ARG A 67 -4.78 4.61 -15.01
N ASP A 68 -3.62 5.13 -15.38
CA ASP A 68 -3.42 6.54 -15.72
C ASP A 68 -3.24 6.75 -17.24
N GLU A 69 -2.90 5.68 -17.97
CA GLU A 69 -2.63 5.68 -19.41
C GLU A 69 -3.81 5.12 -20.21
N GLU A 70 -4.03 5.67 -21.40
CA GLU A 70 -5.04 5.18 -22.34
C GLU A 70 -4.62 3.84 -22.96
N ALA A 71 -5.59 2.95 -23.19
CA ALA A 71 -5.32 1.62 -23.71
C ALA A 71 -5.05 1.61 -25.23
N GLU A 72 -3.82 1.28 -25.60
CA GLU A 72 -3.40 1.17 -27.00
C GLU A 72 -3.82 -0.17 -27.62
N THR A 73 -3.55 -1.27 -26.90
CA THR A 73 -3.83 -2.62 -27.40
C THR A 73 -5.25 -3.08 -27.09
N TRP A 74 -5.76 -4.01 -27.90
CA TRP A 74 -7.08 -4.60 -27.66
C TRP A 74 -7.17 -5.30 -26.29
N GLU A 75 -6.07 -5.89 -25.83
CA GLU A 75 -5.97 -6.59 -24.54
C GLU A 75 -6.04 -5.62 -23.37
N GLU A 76 -5.42 -4.45 -23.50
CA GLU A 76 -5.50 -3.37 -22.52
C GLU A 76 -6.90 -2.77 -22.50
N ARG A 77 -7.55 -2.57 -23.66
CA ARG A 77 -8.93 -2.08 -23.73
C ARG A 77 -9.92 -3.02 -23.04
N LEU A 78 -9.70 -4.33 -23.18
CA LEU A 78 -10.46 -5.33 -22.42
C LEU A 78 -10.28 -5.10 -20.92
N ALA A 79 -9.04 -4.98 -20.47
CA ALA A 79 -8.74 -4.80 -19.05
C ALA A 79 -9.19 -3.43 -18.50
N GLU A 80 -9.22 -2.39 -19.32
CA GLU A 80 -9.78 -1.07 -19.03
C GLU A 80 -11.30 -1.15 -18.84
N LYS A 81 -12.01 -1.84 -19.74
CA LYS A 81 -13.46 -2.07 -19.61
C LYS A 81 -13.80 -2.76 -18.29
N TYR A 82 -13.01 -3.77 -17.90
CA TYR A 82 -13.18 -4.41 -16.59
C TYR A 82 -12.87 -3.43 -15.45
N TYR A 83 -11.76 -2.69 -15.52
CA TYR A 83 -11.35 -1.68 -14.53
C TYR A 83 -12.43 -0.62 -14.27
N ASN A 84 -13.10 -0.16 -15.33
CA ASN A 84 -14.19 0.82 -15.25
C ASN A 84 -15.45 0.25 -14.58
N LYS A 85 -15.64 -1.07 -14.63
CA LYS A 85 -16.74 -1.75 -13.91
C LYS A 85 -16.46 -1.89 -12.40
N LEU A 86 -15.22 -1.79 -11.94
CA LEU A 86 -14.92 -1.88 -10.50
C LEU A 86 -15.38 -0.62 -9.75
N PHE A 87 -15.99 -0.86 -8.59
CA PHE A 87 -16.28 0.16 -7.59
C PHE A 87 -15.03 0.44 -6.76
N LYS A 88 -14.47 1.65 -6.91
CA LYS A 88 -13.16 2.04 -6.37
C LYS A 88 -13.23 3.03 -5.18
N GLU A 89 -14.38 3.14 -4.54
CA GLU A 89 -14.54 4.07 -3.41
C GLU A 89 -13.86 3.56 -2.13
N TYR A 90 -14.06 2.29 -1.79
CA TYR A 90 -13.48 1.65 -0.60
C TYR A 90 -12.75 0.36 -0.98
N CYS A 91 -11.56 0.18 -0.39
CA CYS A 91 -10.78 -1.05 -0.46
C CYS A 91 -11.15 -2.04 0.66
N LEU A 92 -10.81 -3.31 0.46
CA LEU A 92 -10.75 -4.31 1.52
C LEU A 92 -9.30 -4.62 1.86
N GLY A 93 -9.07 -4.97 3.12
CA GLY A 93 -7.75 -5.29 3.64
C GLY A 93 -7.66 -6.68 4.26
N ASP A 94 -6.55 -7.37 4.02
CA ASP A 94 -6.14 -8.53 4.80
C ASP A 94 -5.09 -8.10 5.83
N PHE A 95 -5.50 -8.16 7.10
CA PHE A 95 -4.66 -7.80 8.23
C PHE A 95 -3.94 -9.01 8.82
N SER A 96 -4.01 -10.21 8.24
CA SER A 96 -3.43 -11.43 8.83
C SER A 96 -1.95 -11.30 9.22
N ARG A 97 -1.18 -10.44 8.55
CA ARG A 97 0.24 -10.16 8.83
C ARG A 97 0.51 -8.75 9.37
N TYR A 98 -0.48 -8.13 10.03
CA TYR A 98 -0.33 -6.77 10.57
C TYR A 98 0.85 -6.63 11.54
N LYS A 99 1.21 -7.70 12.28
CA LYS A 99 2.34 -7.69 13.24
C LYS A 99 3.69 -7.45 12.57
N THR A 100 3.88 -7.95 11.35
CA THR A 100 5.10 -7.68 10.55
C THR A 100 5.00 -6.35 9.81
N GLY A 101 3.83 -5.70 9.83
CA GLY A 101 3.51 -4.48 9.09
C GLY A 101 3.18 -4.72 7.62
N ALA A 102 2.97 -5.98 7.22
CA ALA A 102 2.52 -6.32 5.89
C ALA A 102 1.00 -6.38 5.87
N ILE A 103 0.37 -5.49 5.10
CA ILE A 103 -1.08 -5.42 4.91
C ILE A 103 -1.34 -5.56 3.40
N GLY A 104 -2.24 -6.47 3.03
CA GLY A 104 -2.69 -6.61 1.65
C GLY A 104 -3.97 -5.83 1.44
N LEU A 105 -4.04 -5.01 0.40
CA LEU A 105 -5.26 -4.29 0.01
C LEU A 105 -5.72 -4.76 -1.37
N ARG A 106 -7.04 -4.76 -1.58
CA ARG A 106 -7.65 -4.98 -2.90
C ARG A 106 -8.97 -4.24 -3.05
N TRP A 107 -9.36 -4.02 -4.30
CA TRP A 107 -10.70 -3.53 -4.62
C TRP A 107 -11.78 -4.59 -4.30
N ARG A 108 -13.00 -4.10 -4.06
CA ARG A 108 -14.17 -4.91 -3.76
C ARG A 108 -14.67 -5.65 -5.00
N THR A 109 -15.18 -6.85 -4.79
CA THR A 109 -15.94 -7.59 -5.80
C THR A 109 -17.41 -7.15 -5.80
N GLU A 110 -18.12 -7.44 -6.89
CA GLU A 110 -19.54 -7.13 -7.03
C GLU A 110 -20.39 -7.69 -5.88
N LYS A 111 -20.15 -8.95 -5.50
CA LYS A 111 -20.84 -9.60 -4.36
C LYS A 111 -20.60 -8.86 -3.05
N GLU A 112 -19.37 -8.41 -2.82
CA GLU A 112 -18.99 -7.69 -1.59
C GLU A 112 -19.61 -6.29 -1.54
N CYS A 113 -19.66 -5.59 -2.68
CA CYS A 113 -20.36 -4.31 -2.79
C CYS A 113 -21.86 -4.46 -2.47
N ILE A 114 -22.52 -5.49 -3.03
CA ILE A 114 -23.93 -5.78 -2.75
C ILE A 114 -24.15 -6.11 -1.27
N SER A 115 -23.24 -6.86 -0.65
CA SER A 115 -23.31 -7.16 0.78
C SER A 115 -23.03 -5.96 1.71
N GLY A 116 -22.50 -4.85 1.19
CA GLY A 116 -22.10 -3.69 2.00
C GLY A 116 -20.74 -3.83 2.69
N LYS A 117 -19.93 -4.84 2.35
CA LYS A 117 -18.60 -5.04 2.95
C LYS A 117 -17.65 -3.89 2.59
N GLY A 118 -16.93 -3.40 3.59
CA GLY A 118 -16.05 -2.23 3.50
C GLY A 118 -16.76 -0.87 3.55
N GLN A 119 -18.10 -0.83 3.59
CA GLN A 119 -18.88 0.41 3.70
C GLN A 119 -19.75 0.46 4.95
N PHE A 120 -20.56 -0.59 5.16
CA PHE A 120 -21.39 -0.80 6.34
C PHE A 120 -20.85 -1.90 7.26
N ILE A 121 -20.07 -2.83 6.68
CA ILE A 121 -19.37 -3.89 7.42
C ILE A 121 -17.86 -3.64 7.31
N CYS A 122 -17.08 -4.08 8.31
CA CYS A 122 -15.63 -3.94 8.34
C CYS A 122 -14.92 -4.35 7.05
N GLY A 123 -13.97 -3.51 6.62
CA GLY A 123 -13.15 -3.74 5.44
C GLY A 123 -12.10 -4.85 5.62
N ASN A 124 -11.94 -5.41 6.82
CA ASN A 124 -11.09 -6.58 7.03
C ASN A 124 -11.77 -7.84 6.47
N LEU A 125 -11.05 -8.65 5.69
CA LEU A 125 -11.59 -9.88 5.11
C LEU A 125 -12.19 -10.83 6.17
N LYS A 126 -11.58 -10.92 7.35
CA LYS A 126 -11.94 -11.84 8.43
C LYS A 126 -12.85 -11.25 9.52
N CYS A 127 -13.33 -10.02 9.35
CA CYS A 127 -14.15 -9.33 10.34
C CYS A 127 -15.51 -8.97 9.75
N GLU A 128 -16.53 -8.98 10.60
CA GLU A 128 -17.94 -8.72 10.25
C GLU A 128 -18.60 -7.67 11.18
N ASN A 129 -17.80 -6.84 11.86
CA ASN A 129 -18.32 -5.79 12.74
C ASN A 129 -18.84 -4.58 11.94
N ASP A 130 -19.83 -3.88 12.50
CA ASP A 130 -20.55 -2.79 11.83
C ASP A 130 -20.15 -1.37 12.31
N GLU A 131 -19.51 -1.26 13.48
CA GLU A 131 -19.02 0.02 13.98
C GLU A 131 -17.73 0.42 13.27
N LEU A 132 -17.78 1.46 12.42
CA LEU A 132 -16.73 1.72 11.43
C LEU A 132 -16.21 3.15 11.42
N LYS A 133 -14.88 3.27 11.40
CA LYS A 133 -14.17 4.52 11.12
C LYS A 133 -13.53 4.49 9.74
N SER A 134 -13.61 5.62 9.02
CA SER A 134 -12.98 5.80 7.72
C SER A 134 -11.52 6.20 7.87
N TRP A 135 -10.66 5.57 7.09
CA TRP A 135 -9.22 5.81 7.05
C TRP A 135 -8.77 6.05 5.61
N GLU A 136 -7.82 6.95 5.46
CA GLU A 136 -7.08 7.15 4.21
C GLU A 136 -5.67 6.60 4.41
N VAL A 137 -5.31 5.63 3.58
CA VAL A 137 -4.06 4.88 3.71
C VAL A 137 -3.21 5.13 2.48
N ASN A 138 -1.97 5.54 2.69
CA ASN A 138 -0.98 5.59 1.62
C ASN A 138 -0.51 4.17 1.31
N PHE A 139 -1.03 3.59 0.23
CA PHE A 139 -0.72 2.24 -0.22
C PHE A 139 0.45 2.27 -1.18
N ALA A 140 1.60 1.81 -0.70
CA ALA A 140 2.78 1.56 -1.53
C ALA A 140 2.71 0.15 -2.13
N TYR A 141 2.82 0.05 -3.45
CA TYR A 141 2.77 -1.22 -4.19
C TYR A 141 3.80 -1.25 -5.32
N MET A 142 4.12 -2.45 -5.80
CA MET A 142 4.98 -2.64 -6.96
C MET A 142 4.14 -3.09 -8.15
N GLU A 143 4.28 -2.39 -9.27
CA GLU A 143 3.58 -2.69 -10.51
C GLU A 143 4.56 -2.57 -11.67
N LYS A 144 4.65 -3.62 -12.52
CA LYS A 144 5.62 -3.70 -13.63
C LYS A 144 7.09 -3.41 -13.22
N GLY A 145 7.45 -3.64 -11.96
CA GLY A 145 8.81 -3.40 -11.43
C GLY A 145 9.03 -2.00 -10.85
N GLU A 146 8.04 -1.12 -10.94
CA GLU A 146 8.09 0.24 -10.40
C GLU A 146 7.34 0.34 -9.08
N LYS A 147 7.88 1.12 -8.14
CA LYS A 147 7.20 1.40 -6.87
C LYS A 147 6.24 2.57 -7.06
N LYS A 148 4.95 2.30 -6.88
CA LYS A 148 3.88 3.30 -6.96
C LYS A 148 3.24 3.47 -5.58
N ASN A 149 2.70 4.65 -5.35
CA ASN A 149 1.96 4.98 -4.13
C ASN A 149 0.58 5.49 -4.52
N ALA A 150 -0.44 5.10 -3.76
CA ALA A 150 -1.81 5.55 -3.97
C ALA A 150 -2.49 5.81 -2.64
N LEU A 151 -3.21 6.92 -2.54
CA LEU A 151 -4.06 7.17 -1.38
C LEU A 151 -5.39 6.44 -1.57
N VAL A 152 -5.66 5.44 -0.73
CA VAL A 152 -6.86 4.62 -0.80
C VAL A 152 -7.69 4.75 0.47
N LYS A 153 -9.02 4.68 0.32
CA LYS A 153 -9.96 4.76 1.44
C LYS A 153 -10.36 3.37 1.92
N ILE A 154 -10.41 3.16 3.23
CA ILE A 154 -10.87 1.92 3.86
C ILE A 154 -11.67 2.24 5.12
N ARG A 155 -12.75 1.49 5.37
CA ARG A 155 -13.52 1.58 6.62
C ARG A 155 -13.24 0.37 7.50
N LEU A 156 -12.87 0.60 8.75
CA LEU A 156 -12.46 -0.44 9.70
C LEU A 156 -13.08 -0.24 11.06
N CYS A 157 -13.36 -1.34 11.75
CA CYS A 157 -13.76 -1.31 13.16
C CYS A 157 -12.59 -0.91 14.07
N PRO A 158 -12.84 -0.52 15.33
CA PRO A 158 -11.79 -0.11 16.27
C PRO A 158 -10.66 -1.14 16.39
N GLU A 159 -10.98 -2.42 16.51
CA GLU A 159 -9.98 -3.50 16.59
C GLU A 159 -9.10 -3.61 15.33
N CYS A 160 -9.71 -3.49 14.15
CA CYS A 160 -8.98 -3.57 12.88
C CYS A 160 -8.21 -2.28 12.59
N SER A 161 -8.68 -1.14 13.08
CA SER A 161 -7.96 0.13 13.07
C SER A 161 -6.67 0.05 13.89
N ASP A 162 -6.70 -0.64 15.04
CA ASP A 162 -5.51 -0.90 15.84
C ASP A 162 -4.54 -1.84 15.12
N CYS A 163 -5.06 -2.81 14.36
CA CYS A 163 -4.24 -3.66 13.51
C CYS A 163 -3.54 -2.86 12.40
N LEU A 164 -4.25 -1.92 11.76
CA LEU A 164 -3.69 -1.02 10.74
C LEU A 164 -2.54 -0.17 11.31
N ASN A 165 -2.71 0.37 12.51
CA ASN A 165 -1.73 1.24 13.17
C ASN A 165 -0.80 0.52 14.15
N TYR A 166 -0.76 -0.82 14.11
CA TYR A 166 -0.13 -1.65 15.14
C TYR A 166 1.32 -1.25 15.46
N LYS A 167 2.16 -1.00 14.42
CA LYS A 167 3.56 -0.59 14.63
C LYS A 167 3.65 0.77 15.31
N LYS A 168 2.91 1.77 14.82
CA LYS A 168 2.89 3.11 15.40
C LYS A 168 2.44 3.09 16.86
N LEU A 169 1.36 2.35 17.17
CA LEU A 169 0.87 2.18 18.53
C LEU A 169 1.88 1.44 19.42
N LYS A 170 2.57 0.43 18.88
CA LYS A 170 3.60 -0.32 19.62
C LYS A 170 4.82 0.54 19.92
N ASP A 171 5.23 1.39 18.99
CA ASP A 171 6.40 2.24 19.18
C ASP A 171 6.09 3.44 20.10
N ALA A 172 4.90 4.04 20.00
CA ALA A 172 4.42 5.03 20.97
C ALA A 172 4.42 4.46 22.40
N LYS A 173 3.84 3.26 22.60
CA LYS A 173 3.84 2.58 23.91
C LYS A 173 5.24 2.30 24.46
N LYS A 174 6.25 2.12 23.61
CA LYS A 174 7.64 1.95 24.07
C LYS A 174 8.23 3.28 24.52
N LEU A 175 7.99 4.35 23.76
CA LEU A 175 8.44 5.70 24.10
C LEU A 175 7.84 6.14 25.44
N ASP A 176 6.52 5.99 25.63
CA ASP A 176 5.85 6.34 26.89
C ASP A 176 6.47 5.58 28.08
N ARG A 177 6.83 4.31 27.90
CA ARG A 177 7.48 3.50 28.94
C ARG A 177 8.91 3.95 29.23
N MET A 178 9.63 4.48 28.24
CA MET A 178 10.97 5.04 28.45
C MET A 178 10.87 6.36 29.20
N GLU A 179 9.96 7.23 28.79
CA GLU A 179 9.71 8.52 29.44
C GLU A 179 9.28 8.36 30.90
N GLN A 180 8.36 7.42 31.19
CA GLN A 180 7.96 7.10 32.56
C GLN A 180 9.14 6.64 33.43
N LYS A 181 10.06 5.84 32.87
CA LYS A 181 11.27 5.39 33.59
C LYS A 181 12.24 6.53 33.84
N ASP A 182 12.38 7.46 32.90
CA ASP A 182 13.27 8.61 33.07
C ASP A 182 12.71 9.61 34.08
N LEU A 183 11.39 9.83 34.09
CA LEU A 183 10.71 10.60 35.15
C LEU A 183 10.89 9.96 36.53
N GLU A 184 10.78 8.64 36.63
CA GLU A 184 11.01 7.92 37.89
C GLU A 184 12.47 8.04 38.36
N ARG A 185 13.44 7.97 37.44
CA ARG A 185 14.86 8.19 37.74
C ARG A 185 15.13 9.60 38.24
N LYS A 186 14.56 10.62 37.59
CA LYS A 186 14.69 12.02 38.03
C LYS A 186 14.15 12.22 39.45
N ARG A 187 12.95 11.71 39.76
CA ARG A 187 12.39 11.75 41.12
C ARG A 187 13.28 11.06 42.16
N LYS A 188 13.92 9.94 41.80
CA LYS A 188 14.88 9.24 42.67
C LYS A 188 16.19 10.00 42.90
N ILE A 189 16.60 10.84 41.96
CA ILE A 189 17.77 11.71 42.10
C ILE A 189 17.41 12.91 42.97
N GLU A 190 16.28 13.58 42.68
CA GLU A 190 15.77 14.71 43.47
C GLU A 190 15.61 14.35 44.95
N THR A 191 15.00 13.20 45.25
CA THR A 191 14.85 12.73 46.65
C THR A 191 16.19 12.46 47.34
N LYS A 192 17.17 11.89 46.64
CA LYS A 192 18.52 11.68 47.19
C LYS A 192 19.27 12.98 47.42
N ASP A 193 19.11 13.96 46.54
CA ASP A 193 19.72 15.28 46.68
C ASP A 193 19.09 16.05 47.86
N GLU A 194 17.79 15.92 48.08
CA GLU A 194 17.10 16.46 49.25
C GLU A 194 17.56 15.79 50.56
N GLU A 195 17.68 14.46 50.60
CA GLU A 195 18.24 13.74 51.77
C GLU A 195 19.68 14.18 52.06
N ARG A 196 20.51 14.35 51.02
CA ARG A 196 21.90 14.81 51.18
C ARG A 196 21.99 16.26 51.66
N LYS A 197 21.03 17.12 51.31
CA LYS A 197 20.97 18.49 51.84
C LYS A 197 20.59 18.51 53.32
N LYS A 198 19.59 17.72 53.74
CA LYS A 198 19.19 17.62 55.15
C LYS A 198 20.33 17.12 56.05
N LEU A 199 21.04 16.07 55.61
CA LEU A 199 22.20 15.56 56.34
C LEU A 199 23.31 16.61 56.54
N LYS A 200 23.48 17.53 55.59
CA LYS A 200 24.47 18.62 55.72
C LYS A 200 24.01 19.73 56.66
N GLU A 201 22.71 20.04 56.68
CA GLU A 201 22.13 21.01 57.60
C GLU A 201 22.18 20.49 59.06
N ASP A 202 21.93 19.19 59.27
CA ASP A 202 22.03 18.53 60.58
C ASP A 202 23.49 18.47 61.10
N GLU A 203 24.49 18.31 60.21
CA GLU A 203 25.92 18.35 60.56
C GLU A 203 26.42 19.77 60.92
N GLU A 204 25.72 20.83 60.49
CA GLU A 204 26.07 22.22 60.81
C GLU A 204 25.45 22.71 62.13
N GLU A 205 24.42 22.05 62.67
CA GLU A 205 23.81 22.39 63.97
C GLU A 205 24.47 21.67 65.18
N ASP A 206 25.11 20.51 64.99
CA ASP A 206 25.85 19.77 66.03
C ASP A 206 27.38 19.88 65.85
N GLY A 207 27.92 21.09 66.07
CA GLY A 207 29.34 21.40 65.79
C GLY A 207 29.99 22.47 66.64
N VAL A 208 29.87 22.40 67.98
CA VAL A 208 30.84 23.04 68.91
C VAL A 208 31.60 21.96 69.66
N SER A 209 32.78 21.58 69.15
CA SER A 209 34.05 21.50 69.89
C SER A 209 35.12 20.73 69.11
N ASP A 210 36.31 21.35 69.11
CA ASP A 210 37.65 20.84 68.80
C ASP A 210 38.07 20.57 67.35
N GLY A 211 39.03 21.41 66.93
CA GLY A 211 40.12 20.97 66.05
C GLY A 211 40.15 21.63 64.68
N ASN A 212 40.47 22.92 64.63
CA ASN A 212 41.03 23.58 63.45
C ASN A 212 42.17 22.72 62.87
N ILE A 213 41.91 21.96 61.80
CA ILE A 213 42.96 21.19 61.11
C ILE A 213 43.30 21.75 59.72
N TRP A 214 42.51 22.68 59.17
CA TRP A 214 42.73 23.25 57.82
C TRP A 214 42.82 24.78 57.79
N SER A 215 43.29 25.43 58.86
CA SER A 215 43.71 26.84 58.81
C SER A 215 45.19 26.95 58.42
N ALA A 216 45.52 26.64 57.17
CA ALA A 216 46.76 27.11 56.56
C ALA A 216 46.47 28.45 55.87
N PRO A 217 47.33 29.49 56.02
CA PRO A 217 47.14 30.73 55.31
C PRO A 217 47.39 30.47 53.81
N ILE A 218 46.32 30.57 53.03
CA ILE A 218 46.38 30.58 51.57
C ILE A 218 47.12 31.85 51.16
N LYS A 219 48.28 31.71 50.52
CA LYS A 219 48.86 32.81 49.73
C LYS A 219 47.86 33.15 48.64
N GLU A 220 47.55 34.43 48.53
CA GLU A 220 46.67 35.01 47.50
C GLU A 220 46.97 34.40 46.13
N PRO A 221 46.00 33.71 45.49
CA PRO A 221 46.12 33.43 44.07
C PRO A 221 45.78 34.69 43.28
N GLU A 222 46.66 35.05 42.36
CA GLU A 222 46.32 35.95 41.25
C GLU A 222 45.04 35.45 40.57
N GLN A 223 44.23 36.40 40.11
CA GLN A 223 42.89 36.23 39.56
C GLN A 223 42.83 35.05 38.56
N VAL A 224 42.27 33.93 39.02
CA VAL A 224 41.93 32.81 38.15
C VAL A 224 40.64 33.21 37.42
N LYS A 225 40.73 33.40 36.10
CA LYS A 225 39.58 33.62 35.24
C LYS A 225 38.56 32.51 35.44
N SER A 226 37.28 32.89 35.41
CA SER A 226 36.21 31.93 35.62
C SER A 226 36.14 30.94 34.46
N THR A 227 35.72 29.71 34.72
CA THR A 227 35.56 28.64 33.72
C THR A 227 34.62 29.05 32.58
N GLU A 228 33.72 30.00 32.83
CA GLU A 228 32.80 30.58 31.85
C GLU A 228 33.53 31.51 30.85
N GLU A 229 34.53 32.28 31.30
CA GLU A 229 35.37 33.11 30.43
C GLU A 229 36.28 32.27 29.54
N GLU A 230 36.77 31.13 30.02
CA GLU A 230 37.54 30.17 29.20
C GLU A 230 36.66 29.47 28.15
N MET A 231 35.39 29.18 28.49
CA MET A 231 34.42 28.64 27.53
C MET A 231 34.02 29.66 26.46
N ASP A 232 33.88 30.93 26.84
CA ASP A 232 33.54 32.01 25.90
C ASP A 232 34.70 32.37 24.96
N ASP A 233 35.94 32.33 25.44
CA ASP A 233 37.12 32.56 24.59
C ASP A 233 37.31 31.39 23.60
N TYR A 234 37.08 30.14 24.02
CA TYR A 234 37.09 28.97 23.13
C TYR A 234 36.00 29.05 22.05
N LEU A 235 34.80 29.50 22.40
CA LEU A 235 33.69 29.68 21.45
C LEU A 235 33.96 30.80 20.43
N LYS A 236 34.65 31.88 20.83
CA LYS A 236 35.03 32.96 19.91
C LYS A 236 36.10 32.53 18.91
N GLU A 237 37.05 31.70 19.33
CA GLU A 237 38.15 31.23 18.47
C GLU A 237 37.68 30.20 17.42
N LEU A 238 36.55 29.52 17.66
CA LEU A 238 35.98 28.51 16.76
C LEU A 238 35.06 29.09 15.66
N PHE A 239 34.59 30.33 15.83
CA PHE A 239 33.60 30.97 14.95
C PHE A 239 34.10 32.25 14.24
N MET A 240 35.41 32.54 14.33
CA MET A 240 36.12 33.39 13.35
C MET A 240 36.74 32.52 12.25
#